data_AF-C9Y3N4-F1
#
_entry.id   AF-C9Y3N4-F1
#
_cell.length_a   1.000
_cell.length_b   1.000
_cell.length_c   1.000
_cell.angle_alpha   90.00
_cell.angle_beta   90.00
_cell.angle_gamma   90.00
#
_symmetry.space_group_name_H-M   'P 1'
#
loop_
_entity.id
_entity.type
_entity.pdbx_description
1 polymer ?
#
loop_
_entity_poly.entity_id
_entity_poly.type
_entity_poly.pdbx_seq_one_letter_code
_entity_poly.pdbx_strand_id
1 'polypeptide(L)'
;MGYASRRFAAEEDPVVDQVDELLPQSQCGQCGYPGCRPYAEAVANNGEQINRCVPGGEPVMQKIATLLNVEPQPLDGDAAMAEPVRMLAVIDEPNCIGCTKCIQACPVDAIVGATRAMHTVMSDLCTGCNLCVDPCPTQCIELRPAATTTDNWKWDLNTIPVRNIPVEQHA
;
A
#
# COMPACT_ATOMS: atom_id res chain seq x y z
N MET A 1 -16.63 32.79 -3.82
CA MET A 1 -17.42 31.74 -3.13
C MET A 1 -16.53 31.14 -2.05
N GLY A 2 -16.90 31.20 -0.77
CA GLY A 2 -16.03 30.70 0.32
C GLY A 2 -16.39 31.15 1.74
N TYR A 3 -17.33 32.09 1.90
CA TYR A 3 -17.79 32.52 3.22
C TYR A 3 -18.55 31.41 3.96
N ALA A 4 -19.36 30.61 3.25
CA ALA A 4 -20.06 29.47 3.84
C ALA A 4 -19.08 28.38 4.32
N SER A 5 -18.05 28.05 3.52
CA SER A 5 -17.06 27.03 3.88
C SER A 5 -16.23 27.40 5.11
N ARG A 6 -15.90 28.68 5.30
CA ARG A 6 -15.22 29.13 6.53
C ARG A 6 -16.14 29.19 7.74
N ARG A 7 -17.43 29.47 7.55
CA ARG A 7 -18.41 29.61 8.64
C ARG A 7 -18.87 28.25 9.19
N PHE A 8 -18.83 27.22 8.36
CA PHE A 8 -19.27 25.85 8.66
C PHE A 8 -18.12 24.83 8.59
N ALA A 9 -16.87 25.24 8.76
CA ALA A 9 -15.78 24.30 8.95
C ALA A 9 -16.07 23.53 10.24
N ALA A 10 -16.40 22.23 10.10
CA ALA A 10 -16.47 21.33 11.24
C ALA A 10 -15.07 21.18 11.80
N GLU A 11 -14.92 21.23 13.12
CA GLU A 11 -13.67 20.93 13.80
C GLU A 11 -13.30 19.48 13.45
N GLU A 12 -12.32 19.29 12.58
CA GLU A 12 -11.87 17.97 12.15
C GLU A 12 -11.13 17.31 13.31
N ASP A 13 -11.46 16.04 13.59
CA ASP A 13 -10.80 15.29 14.67
C ASP A 13 -9.29 15.22 14.37
N PRO A 14 -8.40 15.69 15.28
CA PRO A 14 -6.98 15.79 15.00
C PRO A 14 -6.33 14.42 14.77
N VAL A 15 -6.96 13.33 15.23
CA VAL A 15 -6.49 11.96 15.02
C VAL A 15 -6.71 11.51 13.58
N VAL A 16 -7.83 11.90 12.96
CA VAL A 16 -8.14 11.56 11.56
C VAL A 16 -7.11 12.17 10.62
N ASP A 17 -6.76 13.44 10.85
CA ASP A 17 -5.77 14.17 10.05
C ASP A 17 -4.39 13.50 10.12
N GLN A 18 -3.97 13.11 11.34
CA GLN A 18 -2.72 12.40 11.54
C GLN A 18 -2.70 11.02 10.86
N VAL A 19 -3.81 10.26 10.92
CA VAL A 19 -3.89 8.96 10.25
C VAL A 19 -3.88 9.15 8.73
N ASP A 20 -4.58 10.16 8.21
CA ASP A 20 -4.60 10.46 6.78
C ASP A 20 -3.20 10.83 6.26
N GLU A 21 -2.43 11.63 7.01
CA GLU A 21 -1.05 11.98 6.64
C GLU A 21 -0.10 10.77 6.57
N LEU A 22 -0.38 9.71 7.35
CA LEU A 22 0.39 8.45 7.32
C LEU A 22 0.03 7.55 6.12
N LEU A 23 -1.15 7.73 5.51
CA LEU A 23 -1.59 6.95 4.37
C LEU A 23 -0.87 7.40 3.09
N PRO A 24 -0.70 6.52 2.09
CA PRO A 24 0.01 6.84 0.85
C PRO A 24 -0.74 7.82 -0.07
N GLN A 25 -1.89 8.37 0.35
CA GLN A 25 -2.70 9.36 -0.36
C GLN A 25 -3.08 8.98 -1.81
N SER A 26 -2.95 7.71 -2.17
CA SER A 26 -3.12 7.23 -3.55
C SER A 26 -4.58 7.06 -3.96
N GLN A 27 -5.53 7.24 -3.02
CA GLN A 27 -6.99 7.14 -3.24
C GLN A 27 -7.43 5.88 -4.02
N CYS A 28 -6.69 4.78 -3.86
CA CYS A 28 -6.83 3.59 -4.72
C CYS A 28 -8.04 2.69 -4.42
N GLY A 29 -8.67 2.87 -3.26
CA GLY A 29 -9.87 2.14 -2.84
C GLY A 29 -9.73 0.64 -2.60
N GLN A 30 -8.52 0.08 -2.60
CA GLN A 30 -8.31 -1.36 -2.36
C GLN A 30 -8.72 -1.83 -0.95
N CYS A 31 -8.76 -0.92 0.02
CA CYS A 31 -9.22 -1.20 1.37
C CYS A 31 -10.75 -1.29 1.51
N GLY A 32 -11.53 -1.07 0.43
CA GLY A 32 -13.00 -1.06 0.44
C GLY A 32 -13.61 0.32 0.75
N TYR A 33 -12.79 1.34 0.96
CA TYR A 33 -13.22 2.73 1.16
C TYR A 33 -12.99 3.57 -0.09
N PRO A 34 -13.80 4.61 -0.35
CA PRO A 34 -13.66 5.44 -1.56
C PRO A 34 -12.40 6.33 -1.57
N GLY A 35 -11.60 6.33 -0.50
CA GLY A 35 -10.38 7.10 -0.38
C GLY A 35 -9.61 6.88 0.92
N CYS A 36 -8.50 7.58 1.09
CA CYS A 36 -7.65 7.56 2.29
C CYS A 36 -8.34 8.23 3.49
N ARG A 37 -8.90 9.43 3.31
CA ARG A 37 -9.66 10.16 4.34
C ARG A 37 -10.80 9.34 4.98
N PRO A 38 -11.75 8.75 4.22
CA PRO A 38 -12.82 7.95 4.82
C PRO A 38 -12.32 6.67 5.50
N TYR A 39 -11.18 6.12 5.05
CA TYR A 39 -10.54 5.02 5.75
C TYR A 39 -9.91 5.49 7.06
N ALA A 40 -9.23 6.65 7.07
CA ALA A 40 -8.68 7.27 8.29
C ALA A 40 -9.77 7.58 9.32
N GLU A 41 -10.93 8.09 8.89
CA GLU A 41 -12.10 8.29 9.74
C GLU A 41 -12.64 6.97 10.33
N ALA A 42 -12.71 5.92 9.53
CA ALA A 42 -13.16 4.61 9.99
C ALA A 42 -12.19 3.99 11.00
N VAL A 43 -10.88 4.16 10.80
CA VAL A 43 -9.85 3.68 11.72
C VAL A 43 -9.87 4.47 13.03
N ALA A 44 -9.97 5.80 12.97
CA ALA A 44 -9.94 6.65 14.16
C ALA A 44 -11.25 6.61 14.97
N ASN A 45 -12.41 6.65 14.31
CA ASN A 45 -13.70 6.81 14.98
C ASN A 45 -14.48 5.49 15.14
N ASN A 46 -14.41 4.61 14.14
CA ASN A 46 -15.20 3.37 14.12
C ASN A 46 -14.40 2.13 14.57
N GLY A 47 -13.09 2.28 14.85
CA GLY A 47 -12.23 1.18 15.29
C GLY A 47 -12.03 0.10 14.22
N GLU A 48 -12.02 0.48 12.95
CA GLU A 48 -11.77 -0.45 11.83
C GLU A 48 -10.32 -0.95 11.83
N GLN A 49 -10.09 -2.10 11.20
CA GLN A 49 -8.77 -2.74 11.16
C GLN A 49 -7.72 -1.88 10.41
N ILE A 50 -6.55 -1.73 11.04
CA ILE A 50 -5.41 -0.91 10.57
C ILE A 50 -4.58 -1.58 9.45
N ASN A 51 -4.84 -2.85 9.16
CA ASN A 51 -4.11 -3.70 8.22
C ASN A 51 -4.69 -3.67 6.79
N ARG A 52 -5.73 -2.89 6.50
CA ARG A 52 -6.45 -2.95 5.20
C ARG A 52 -5.78 -2.16 4.07
N CYS A 53 -4.77 -1.36 4.38
CA CYS A 53 -4.06 -0.57 3.36
C CYS A 53 -3.04 -1.42 2.58
N VAL A 54 -3.48 -2.07 1.50
CA VAL A 54 -2.62 -2.86 0.61
C VAL A 54 -1.36 -2.12 0.12
N PRO A 55 -1.44 -0.87 -0.43
CA PRO A 55 -0.25 -0.17 -0.91
C PRO A 55 0.67 0.31 0.23
N GLY A 56 0.13 0.50 1.43
CA GLY A 56 0.90 0.95 2.61
C GLY A 56 1.56 -0.21 3.36
N GLY A 57 0.96 -1.40 3.31
CA GLY A 57 1.46 -2.62 3.94
C GLY A 57 1.75 -2.48 5.45
N GLU A 58 2.67 -3.33 5.90
CA GLU A 58 3.15 -3.37 7.28
C GLU A 58 3.73 -2.03 7.83
N PRO A 59 4.52 -1.24 7.07
CA PRO A 59 5.09 -0.01 7.65
C PRO A 59 4.04 1.06 7.94
N VAL A 60 3.00 1.18 7.12
CA VAL A 60 1.88 2.10 7.41
C VAL A 60 1.07 1.61 8.60
N MET A 61 0.79 0.30 8.66
CA MET A 61 0.07 -0.33 9.76
C MET A 61 0.79 -0.13 11.12
N GLN A 62 2.12 -0.31 11.18
CA GLN A 62 2.90 -0.08 12.41
C GLN A 62 2.87 1.37 12.89
N LYS A 63 2.93 2.33 11.97
CA LYS A 63 2.83 3.76 12.31
C LYS A 63 1.46 4.11 12.88
N ILE A 64 0.40 3.60 12.26
CA ILE A 64 -0.98 3.78 12.73
C ILE A 64 -1.18 3.10 14.10
N ALA A 65 -0.66 1.88 14.29
CA ALA A 65 -0.67 1.17 15.57
C ALA A 65 0.00 1.97 16.69
N THR A 66 1.16 2.56 16.39
CA THR A 66 1.90 3.41 17.33
C THR A 66 1.10 4.68 17.69
N LEU A 67 0.43 5.29 16.70
CA LEU A 67 -0.33 6.52 16.90
C LEU A 67 -1.60 6.29 17.74
N LEU A 68 -2.31 5.19 17.48
CA LEU A 68 -3.55 4.84 18.19
C LEU A 68 -3.30 4.02 19.46
N ASN A 69 -2.05 3.66 19.75
CA ASN A 69 -1.65 2.79 20.85
C ASN A 69 -2.45 1.46 20.86
N VAL A 70 -2.62 0.88 19.67
CA VAL A 70 -3.33 -0.39 19.43
C VAL A 70 -2.31 -1.46 19.03
N GLU A 71 -2.52 -2.71 19.44
CA GLU A 71 -1.67 -3.83 19.05
C GLU A 71 -1.75 -4.08 17.53
N PRO A 72 -0.60 -4.26 16.85
CA PRO A 72 -0.55 -4.48 15.40
C PRO A 72 -1.31 -5.76 15.05
N GLN A 73 -2.37 -5.62 14.26
CA GLN A 73 -3.15 -6.76 13.77
C GLN A 73 -2.40 -7.42 12.60
N PRO A 74 -2.35 -8.77 12.52
CA PRO A 74 -1.76 -9.45 11.37
C PRO A 74 -2.54 -9.09 10.10
N LEU A 75 -1.84 -8.90 8.98
CA LEU A 75 -2.46 -8.72 7.66
C LEU A 75 -3.29 -9.98 7.34
N ASP A 76 -4.57 -9.81 7.03
CA ASP A 76 -5.53 -10.91 6.84
C ASP A 76 -4.99 -12.02 5.92
N GLY A 77 -4.77 -13.17 6.53
CA GLY A 77 -4.24 -14.40 5.95
C GLY A 77 -3.64 -15.22 7.09
N ASP A 78 -4.13 -16.45 7.29
CA ASP A 78 -3.55 -17.43 8.22
C ASP A 78 -2.03 -17.30 8.28
N ALA A 79 -1.48 -17.29 9.49
CA ALA A 79 -0.05 -17.11 9.83
C ALA A 79 0.91 -18.15 9.22
N ALA A 80 0.49 -18.85 8.15
CA ALA A 80 1.19 -19.92 7.47
C ALA A 80 1.32 -19.74 5.94
N MET A 81 0.82 -18.65 5.32
CA MET A 81 0.97 -18.50 3.86
C MET A 81 1.59 -17.16 3.48
N ALA A 82 2.88 -17.27 3.08
CA ALA A 82 3.68 -16.35 2.28
C ALA A 82 3.61 -14.86 2.67
N GLU A 83 4.75 -14.33 3.11
CA GLU A 83 4.98 -12.89 3.28
C GLU A 83 4.35 -12.10 2.12
N PRO A 84 3.70 -10.95 2.37
CA PRO A 84 2.96 -10.21 1.35
C PRO A 84 3.91 -9.81 0.22
N VAL A 85 3.89 -10.59 -0.87
CA VAL A 85 4.77 -10.35 -2.00
C VAL A 85 4.24 -9.11 -2.72
N ARG A 86 5.07 -8.07 -2.79
CA ARG A 86 4.76 -6.86 -3.55
C ARG A 86 4.39 -7.23 -4.98
N MET A 87 3.20 -6.85 -5.41
CA MET A 87 2.74 -7.09 -6.79
C MET A 87 3.20 -5.95 -7.70
N LEU A 88 3.72 -6.27 -8.87
CA LEU A 88 4.21 -5.33 -9.87
C LEU A 88 3.40 -5.46 -11.15
N ALA A 89 2.96 -4.33 -11.69
CA ALA A 89 2.36 -4.30 -13.02
C ALA A 89 3.44 -4.56 -14.08
N VAL A 90 3.17 -5.49 -14.99
CA VAL A 90 3.99 -5.84 -16.15
C VAL A 90 3.15 -5.60 -17.39
N ILE A 91 3.71 -4.90 -18.37
CA ILE A 91 3.05 -4.59 -19.64
C ILE A 91 3.55 -5.55 -20.71
N ASP A 92 2.63 -6.22 -21.40
CA ASP A 92 2.93 -7.03 -22.58
C ASP A 92 3.30 -6.13 -23.77
N GLU A 93 4.59 -6.13 -24.12
CA GLU A 93 5.17 -5.38 -25.23
C GLU A 93 4.43 -5.56 -26.58
N PRO A 94 4.06 -6.78 -27.05
CA PRO A 94 3.43 -6.94 -28.36
C PRO A 94 1.98 -6.43 -28.42
N ASN A 95 1.31 -6.33 -27.27
CA ASN A 95 -0.10 -5.95 -27.18
C ASN A 95 -0.31 -4.48 -26.78
N CYS A 96 0.78 -3.77 -26.44
CA CYS A 96 0.75 -2.37 -26.07
C CYS A 96 0.68 -1.47 -27.32
N ILE A 97 -0.45 -0.79 -27.52
CA ILE A 97 -0.67 0.13 -28.65
C ILE A 97 -0.22 1.58 -28.37
N GLY A 98 0.33 1.85 -27.19
CA GLY A 98 0.77 3.20 -26.82
C GLY A 98 -0.36 4.22 -26.61
N CYS A 99 -1.47 3.79 -25.99
CA CYS A 99 -2.67 4.61 -25.78
C CYS A 99 -2.60 5.63 -24.62
N THR A 100 -1.52 5.62 -23.84
CA THR A 100 -1.22 6.51 -22.69
C THR A 100 -2.24 6.56 -21.53
N LYS A 101 -3.34 5.81 -21.60
CA LYS A 101 -4.35 5.75 -20.51
C LYS A 101 -3.79 5.24 -19.18
N CYS A 102 -2.87 4.28 -19.24
CA CYS A 102 -2.24 3.72 -18.05
C CYS A 102 -1.37 4.75 -17.31
N ILE A 103 -0.70 5.66 -18.04
CA ILE A 103 0.09 6.76 -17.44
C ILE A 103 -0.84 7.65 -16.61
N GLN A 104 -1.98 8.06 -17.18
CA GLN A 104 -2.91 8.95 -16.50
C GLN A 104 -3.59 8.32 -15.27
N ALA A 105 -3.67 7.00 -15.23
CA ALA A 105 -4.25 6.26 -14.11
C ALA A 105 -3.23 5.96 -12.99
N CYS A 106 -1.93 6.17 -13.22
CA CYS A 106 -0.91 5.84 -12.24
C CYS A 106 -0.73 6.99 -11.23
N PRO A 107 -1.06 6.81 -9.93
CA PRO A 107 -0.96 7.88 -8.94
C PRO A 107 0.49 8.24 -8.56
N VAL A 108 1.44 7.37 -8.90
CA VAL A 108 2.87 7.49 -8.55
C VAL A 108 3.75 7.65 -9.79
N ASP A 109 3.15 7.85 -10.97
CA ASP A 109 3.84 8.02 -12.25
C ASP A 109 4.88 6.92 -12.57
N ALA A 110 4.62 5.68 -12.14
CA ALA A 110 5.53 4.55 -12.32
C ALA A 110 5.60 4.03 -13.77
N ILE A 111 4.76 4.51 -14.69
CA ILE A 111 4.68 4.03 -16.07
C ILE A 111 5.32 5.05 -17.00
N VAL A 112 6.34 4.63 -17.75
CA VAL A 112 7.06 5.46 -18.72
C VAL A 112 6.74 5.04 -20.14
N GLY A 113 6.60 6.00 -21.04
CA GLY A 113 6.28 5.76 -22.44
C GLY A 113 5.90 7.05 -23.17
N ALA A 114 5.60 6.92 -24.46
CA ALA A 114 5.13 8.01 -25.30
C ALA A 114 3.92 7.58 -26.14
N THR A 115 3.20 8.54 -26.71
CA THR A 115 2.08 8.27 -27.61
C THR A 115 2.54 7.43 -28.79
N ARG A 116 1.86 6.31 -29.06
CA ARG A 116 2.22 5.30 -30.09
C ARG A 116 3.58 4.59 -29.86
N ALA A 117 4.17 4.72 -28.67
CA ALA A 117 5.32 3.93 -28.26
C ALA A 117 4.91 2.91 -27.19
N MET A 118 5.68 1.82 -27.06
CA MET A 118 5.49 0.87 -25.98
C MET A 118 5.70 1.57 -24.63
N HIS A 119 4.94 1.14 -23.62
CA HIS A 119 5.05 1.64 -22.27
C HIS A 119 5.73 0.58 -21.40
N THR A 120 6.50 1.02 -20.41
CA THR A 120 7.22 0.14 -19.46
C THR A 120 6.95 0.62 -18.04
N VAL A 121 6.86 -0.32 -17.10
CA VAL A 121 6.66 -0.01 -15.68
C VAL A 121 8.00 0.00 -14.96
N MET A 122 8.26 1.05 -14.19
CA MET A 122 9.38 1.13 -13.26
C MET A 122 9.03 0.34 -12.00
N SER A 123 9.70 -0.81 -11.81
CA SER A 123 9.47 -1.72 -10.68
C SER A 123 9.66 -1.04 -9.32
N ASP A 124 10.58 -0.08 -9.24
CA ASP A 124 10.93 0.62 -8.00
C ASP A 124 9.78 1.48 -7.46
N LEU A 125 9.08 2.17 -8.38
CA LEU A 125 8.00 3.11 -8.06
C LEU A 125 6.62 2.46 -8.02
N CYS A 126 6.45 1.31 -8.68
CA CYS A 126 5.13 0.68 -8.80
C CYS A 126 4.63 0.13 -7.46
N THR A 127 3.55 0.68 -6.92
CA THR A 127 2.96 0.26 -5.64
C THR A 127 2.07 -0.99 -5.73
N GLY A 128 1.80 -1.51 -6.93
CA GLY A 128 0.88 -2.63 -7.12
C GLY A 128 -0.60 -2.27 -6.95
N CYS A 129 -0.96 -0.98 -7.08
CA CYS A 129 -2.32 -0.48 -6.85
C CYS A 129 -3.39 -0.94 -7.86
N ASN A 130 -3.04 -1.69 -8.91
CA ASN A 130 -3.97 -2.25 -9.92
C ASN A 130 -4.82 -1.21 -10.71
N LEU A 131 -4.63 0.09 -10.50
CA LEU A 131 -5.41 1.14 -11.18
C LEU A 131 -5.16 1.22 -12.70
N CYS A 132 -4.04 0.66 -13.18
CA CYS A 132 -3.66 0.71 -14.59
C CYS A 132 -4.31 -0.37 -15.46
N VAL A 133 -4.86 -1.44 -14.87
CA VAL A 133 -5.39 -2.60 -15.62
C VAL A 133 -6.73 -2.27 -16.28
N ASP A 134 -7.68 -1.73 -15.51
CA ASP A 134 -9.02 -1.36 -15.99
C ASP A 134 -9.03 -0.36 -17.17
N PRO A 135 -8.24 0.74 -17.16
CA PRO A 135 -8.22 1.69 -18.27
C PRO A 135 -7.55 1.17 -19.54
N CYS A 136 -6.88 0.00 -19.51
CA CYS A 136 -6.14 -0.54 -20.66
C CYS A 136 -7.10 -1.15 -21.71
N PRO A 137 -7.20 -0.58 -22.93
CA PRO A 137 -8.16 -1.03 -23.94
C PRO A 137 -7.81 -2.40 -24.54
N THR A 138 -6.53 -2.77 -24.53
CA THR A 138 -6.04 -4.08 -25.02
C THR A 138 -5.84 -5.08 -23.89
N GLN A 139 -6.09 -4.67 -22.63
CA GLN A 139 -5.90 -5.49 -21.44
C GLN A 139 -4.49 -6.13 -21.36
N CYS A 140 -3.47 -5.41 -21.84
CA CYS A 140 -2.09 -5.91 -21.92
C CYS A 140 -1.28 -5.74 -20.62
N ILE A 141 -1.92 -5.58 -19.46
CA ILE A 141 -1.23 -5.32 -18.19
C ILE A 141 -1.61 -6.40 -17.18
N GLU A 142 -0.61 -7.06 -16.60
CA GLU A 142 -0.79 -8.10 -15.59
C GLU A 142 0.00 -7.77 -14.32
N LEU A 143 -0.52 -8.13 -13.15
CA LEU A 143 0.22 -8.01 -11.89
C LEU A 143 0.98 -9.32 -11.62
N ARG A 144 2.31 -9.22 -11.56
CA ARG A 144 3.22 -10.32 -11.22
C ARG A 144 3.85 -10.08 -9.85
N PRO A 145 4.12 -11.13 -9.05
CA PRO A 145 4.87 -10.98 -7.82
C PRO A 145 6.29 -10.46 -8.10
N ALA A 146 6.74 -9.47 -7.32
CA ALA A 146 8.10 -8.97 -7.39
C ALA A 146 9.10 -10.07 -7.04
N ALA A 147 10.16 -10.19 -7.84
CA ALA A 147 11.25 -11.10 -7.52
C ALA A 147 11.98 -10.64 -6.24
N THR A 148 12.37 -11.60 -5.40
CA THR A 148 13.18 -11.32 -4.21
C THR A 148 14.61 -10.99 -4.64
N THR A 149 14.99 -9.73 -4.47
CA THR A 149 16.36 -9.23 -4.70
C THR A 149 17.06 -8.99 -3.36
N THR A 150 18.38 -8.78 -3.36
CA THR A 150 19.18 -8.40 -2.18
C THR A 150 18.76 -7.10 -1.51
N ASP A 151 17.89 -6.29 -2.14
CA ASP A 151 17.34 -5.06 -1.57
C ASP A 151 16.03 -5.28 -0.79
N ASN A 152 15.23 -6.28 -1.19
CA ASN A 152 13.89 -6.54 -0.65
C ASN A 152 13.79 -7.87 0.13
N TRP A 153 14.93 -8.51 0.42
CA TRP A 153 14.95 -9.74 1.19
C TRP A 153 14.87 -9.44 2.69
N LYS A 154 13.97 -10.12 3.40
CA LYS A 154 13.83 -10.04 4.86
C LYS A 154 14.52 -11.26 5.47
N TRP A 155 15.32 -11.05 6.51
CA TRP A 155 15.97 -12.14 7.22
C TRP A 155 14.94 -12.90 8.06
N ASP A 156 14.78 -14.20 7.81
CA ASP A 156 13.92 -15.05 8.65
C ASP A 156 14.65 -15.39 9.97
N LEU A 157 14.24 -14.72 11.05
CA LEU A 157 14.85 -14.90 12.37
C LEU A 157 14.55 -16.28 12.98
N ASN A 158 13.47 -16.93 12.56
CA ASN A 158 13.07 -18.26 13.05
C ASN A 158 13.97 -19.39 12.52
N THR A 159 14.68 -19.14 11.42
CA THR A 159 15.65 -20.08 10.85
C THR A 159 16.91 -20.21 11.73
N ILE A 160 17.23 -19.22 12.58
CA ILE A 160 18.34 -19.35 13.53
C ILE A 160 17.85 -20.08 14.79
N PRO A 161 18.44 -21.23 15.16
CA PRO A 161 18.06 -21.93 16.37
C PRO A 161 18.45 -21.11 17.62
N VAL A 162 17.45 -20.57 18.33
CA VAL A 162 17.65 -19.89 19.61
C VAL A 162 17.85 -20.93 20.70
N ARG A 163 19.02 -20.89 21.36
CA ARG A 163 19.31 -21.74 22.52
C ARG A 163 19.21 -20.90 23.79
N ASN A 164 18.16 -21.11 24.59
CA ASN A 164 18.03 -20.46 25.89
C ASN A 164 19.05 -21.08 26.86
N ILE A 165 20.03 -20.29 27.30
CA ILE A 165 21.02 -20.70 28.29
C ILE A 165 20.46 -20.28 29.67
N PRO A 166 20.22 -21.22 30.60
CA PRO A 166 19.79 -20.86 31.95
C PRO A 166 20.92 -20.12 32.67
N VAL A 167 20.61 -18.97 33.27
CA VAL A 167 21.56 -18.22 34.10
C VAL A 167 21.54 -18.84 35.49
N GLU A 168 22.58 -19.61 35.83
CA GLU A 168 22.79 -20.07 37.20
C GLU A 168 23.12 -18.85 38.07
N GLN A 169 22.24 -18.54 39.03
CA GLN A 169 22.45 -17.47 40.00
C GLN A 169 23.61 -17.87 40.91
N HIS A 170 24.79 -17.29 40.69
CA HIS A 170 25.88 -17.38 41.67
C HIS A 170 25.46 -16.64 42.95
N ALA A 171 25.32 -17.43 44.02
CA ALA A 171 25.13 -16.98 45.40
C ALA A 171 26.40 -16.32 45.97
#